data_AF-A0A1V3JTJ0-F1
#
_entry.id   AF-A0A1V3JTJ0-F1
#
_cell.length_a   1.000
_cell.length_b   1.000
_cell.length_c   1.000
_cell.angle_alpha   90.00
_cell.angle_beta   90.00
_cell.angle_gamma   90.00
#
_symmetry.space_group_name_H-M   'P 1'
#
loop_
_entity.id
_entity.type
_entity.pdbx_description
1 polymer ?
#
loop_
_entity_poly.entity_id
_entity_poly.type
_entity_poly.pdbx_seq_one_letter_code
_entity_poly.pdbx_strand_id
1 'polypeptide(L)'
;MINKIVLVFFLFFSKNIYAENFCFSIDGSNRILMISPDRGYLSYYPINKRISLEFKNREIFDDGGDSNKITFSESYYEIINGKKTSGIYTLMIQSGKIDEVNYYNSSTKKKMIFNRIFGSNYQVSDISGRCY
;
A
#
# COMPACT_ATOMS: atom_id res chain seq x y z
N MET A 1 45.22 -38.42 -0.92
CA MET A 1 44.18 -37.58 -0.27
C MET A 1 44.04 -36.29 -1.05
N ILE A 2 42.94 -36.11 -1.78
CA ILE A 2 42.57 -34.82 -2.35
C ILE A 2 41.34 -34.36 -1.58
N ASN A 3 41.54 -33.39 -0.68
CA ASN A 3 40.44 -32.66 -0.06
C ASN A 3 39.71 -31.87 -1.16
N LYS A 4 38.52 -32.32 -1.55
CA LYS A 4 37.56 -31.53 -2.33
C LYS A 4 36.58 -30.86 -1.36
N ILE A 5 37.02 -29.78 -0.75
CA ILE A 5 36.19 -28.77 -0.08
C ILE A 5 36.56 -27.50 -0.85
N VAL A 6 35.67 -26.77 -1.53
CA VAL A 6 34.46 -26.12 -1.05
C VAL A 6 33.53 -25.91 -2.25
N LEU A 7 32.29 -26.39 -2.15
CA LEU A 7 31.22 -25.95 -3.04
C LEU A 7 30.90 -24.50 -2.65
N VAL A 8 31.22 -23.55 -3.52
CA VAL A 8 31.13 -22.11 -3.25
C VAL A 8 29.67 -21.71 -2.99
N PHE A 9 29.43 -21.23 -1.78
CA PHE A 9 28.22 -20.53 -1.33
C PHE A 9 27.95 -19.29 -2.21
N PHE A 10 27.18 -19.44 -3.29
CA PHE A 10 26.76 -18.33 -4.16
C PHE A 10 25.28 -17.96 -3.98
N LEU A 11 24.70 -18.17 -2.79
CA LEU A 11 23.27 -17.91 -2.53
C LEU A 11 22.95 -16.79 -1.53
N PHE A 12 23.92 -16.02 -1.04
CA PHE A 12 23.68 -15.08 0.08
C PHE A 12 23.69 -13.58 -0.24
N PHE A 13 23.73 -13.18 -1.52
CA PHE A 13 23.64 -11.77 -1.90
C PHE A 13 22.45 -11.43 -2.81
N SER A 14 21.31 -12.09 -2.63
CA SER A 14 20.07 -11.40 -2.94
C SER A 14 19.93 -10.27 -1.91
N LYS A 15 20.36 -9.05 -2.26
CA LYS A 15 19.76 -7.86 -1.66
C LYS A 15 18.26 -8.06 -1.84
N ASN A 16 17.54 -8.31 -0.75
CA ASN A 16 16.10 -8.28 -0.77
C ASN A 16 15.73 -6.89 -1.27
N ILE A 17 15.43 -6.78 -2.57
CA ILE A 17 14.79 -5.61 -3.14
C ILE A 17 13.40 -5.65 -2.53
N TYR A 18 13.29 -5.13 -1.30
CA TYR A 18 12.00 -4.93 -0.67
C TYR A 18 11.28 -3.95 -1.57
N ALA A 19 10.25 -4.44 -2.26
CA ALA A 19 9.35 -3.55 -2.96
C ALA A 19 8.83 -2.54 -1.93
N GLU A 20 9.07 -1.26 -2.21
CA GLU A 20 8.76 -0.15 -1.32
C GLU A 20 7.24 0.01 -1.19
N ASN A 21 6.76 0.48 -0.04
CA ASN A 21 5.32 0.64 0.18
C ASN A 21 4.78 1.84 -0.60
N PHE A 22 3.51 1.79 -0.97
CA PHE A 22 2.80 2.97 -1.47
C PHE A 22 2.44 3.85 -0.27
N CYS A 23 2.78 5.13 -0.33
CA CYS A 23 2.60 6.04 0.80
C CYS A 23 1.61 7.15 0.51
N PHE A 24 0.80 7.47 1.52
CA PHE A 24 -0.28 8.45 1.42
C PHE A 24 -0.32 9.36 2.64
N SER A 25 -0.50 10.65 2.38
CA SER A 25 -0.71 11.67 3.40
C SER A 25 -2.15 11.62 3.88
N ILE A 26 -2.33 11.95 5.15
CA ILE A 26 -3.63 12.05 5.80
C ILE A 26 -3.89 13.53 6.07
N ASP A 27 -5.01 14.06 5.59
CA ASP A 27 -5.35 15.46 5.84
C ASP A 27 -5.44 15.76 7.34
N GLY A 28 -4.87 16.89 7.75
CA GLY A 28 -4.78 17.31 9.16
C GLY A 28 -3.95 16.39 10.08
N SER A 29 -3.10 15.50 9.54
CA SER A 29 -2.30 14.60 10.37
C SER A 29 -0.85 14.44 9.87
N ASN A 30 0.09 14.36 10.80
CA ASN A 30 1.51 14.07 10.52
C ASN A 30 1.79 12.57 10.33
N ARG A 31 0.74 11.76 10.15
CA ARG A 31 0.84 10.31 9.98
C ARG A 31 0.83 9.98 8.49
N ILE A 32 1.50 8.89 8.14
CA ILE A 32 1.51 8.35 6.77
C ILE A 32 0.83 7.00 6.76
N LEU A 33 -0.10 6.83 5.84
CA LEU A 33 -0.63 5.52 5.50
C LEU A 33 0.34 4.86 4.51
N MET A 34 0.82 3.67 4.86
CA MET A 34 1.71 2.86 4.02
C MET A 34 0.99 1.58 3.64
N ILE A 35 0.87 1.31 2.34
CA ILE A 35 0.23 0.11 1.79
C ILE A 35 1.30 -0.79 1.20
N SER A 36 1.24 -2.08 1.53
CA SER A 36 2.21 -3.04 1.04
C SER A 36 2.11 -3.20 -0.49
N PRO A 37 3.22 -3.52 -1.18
CA PRO A 37 3.25 -3.68 -2.63
C PRO A 37 2.24 -4.70 -3.16
N ASP A 38 2.04 -5.79 -2.40
CA ASP A 38 1.09 -6.87 -2.67
C ASP A 38 -0.34 -6.56 -2.22
N ARG A 39 -0.56 -5.40 -1.58
CA ARG A 39 -1.85 -4.95 -1.03
C ARG A 39 -2.43 -5.90 0.03
N GLY A 40 -1.60 -6.76 0.63
CA GLY A 40 -2.00 -7.67 1.69
C GLY A 40 -2.14 -7.02 3.07
N TYR A 41 -1.51 -5.87 3.28
CA TYR A 41 -1.65 -5.10 4.51
C TYR A 41 -1.37 -3.61 4.31
N LEU A 42 -1.77 -2.82 5.32
CA LEU A 42 -1.37 -1.43 5.46
C LEU A 42 -0.88 -1.15 6.88
N SER A 43 -0.24 0.00 7.08
CA SER A 43 0.18 0.48 8.39
C SER A 43 0.21 2.00 8.45
N TYR A 44 0.12 2.55 9.66
CA TYR A 44 0.20 3.98 9.89
C TYR A 44 1.54 4.33 10.53
N TYR A 45 2.45 5.00 9.83
CA TYR A 45 3.67 5.52 10.42
C TYR A 45 3.36 6.77 11.29
N PRO A 46 4.01 6.95 12.47
CA PRO A 46 5.05 6.10 13.07
C PRO A 46 4.53 4.96 13.96
N ILE A 47 3.21 4.81 14.12
CA ILE A 47 2.60 3.78 14.98
C ILE A 47 2.98 2.38 14.51
N ASN A 48 3.16 2.19 13.20
CA ASN A 48 3.54 0.95 12.52
C ASN A 48 2.64 -0.25 12.84
N LYS A 49 1.42 -0.01 13.33
CA LYS A 49 0.42 -1.06 13.51
C LYS A 49 -0.02 -1.57 12.14
N ARG A 50 0.20 -2.87 11.91
CA ARG A 50 -0.24 -3.54 10.69
C ARG A 50 -1.72 -3.88 10.76
N ILE A 51 -2.42 -3.63 9.66
CA ILE A 51 -3.81 -3.98 9.43
C ILE A 51 -3.84 -4.81 8.16
N SER A 52 -4.33 -6.04 8.26
CA SER A 52 -4.43 -6.92 7.10
C SER A 52 -5.58 -6.50 6.21
N LEU A 53 -5.40 -6.72 4.91
CA LEU A 53 -6.38 -6.41 3.88
C LEU A 53 -6.83 -7.70 3.21
N GLU A 54 -8.12 -7.81 2.95
CA GLU A 54 -8.67 -8.91 2.15
C GLU A 54 -9.41 -8.31 0.94
N PHE A 55 -9.07 -8.76 -0.26
CA PHE A 55 -9.71 -8.28 -1.48
C PHE A 55 -11.23 -8.48 -1.44
N LYS A 56 -11.99 -7.44 -1.77
CA LYS A 56 -13.45 -7.46 -1.83
C LYS A 56 -13.93 -7.54 -3.27
N ASN A 57 -13.63 -6.51 -4.07
CA ASN A 57 -14.05 -6.39 -5.45
C ASN A 57 -13.21 -5.36 -6.20
N ARG A 58 -13.30 -5.41 -7.54
CA ARG A 58 -12.76 -4.41 -8.45
C ARG A 58 -13.91 -3.83 -9.27
N GLU A 59 -13.94 -2.52 -9.45
CA GLU A 59 -14.91 -1.82 -10.30
C GLU A 59 -14.15 -1.04 -11.37
N ILE A 60 -14.50 -1.24 -12.64
CA ILE A 60 -13.90 -0.53 -13.76
C ILE A 60 -14.82 0.64 -14.10
N PHE A 61 -14.24 1.84 -14.19
CA PHE A 61 -14.95 3.02 -14.61
C PHE A 61 -14.66 3.24 -16.09
N ASP A 62 -15.71 3.25 -16.91
CA ASP A 62 -15.64 3.74 -18.28
C ASP A 62 -15.84 5.26 -18.21
N ASP A 63 -14.81 6.04 -18.58
CA ASP A 63 -14.86 7.50 -18.53
C ASP A 63 -15.57 8.12 -19.75
N GLY A 64 -16.18 7.30 -20.61
CA GLY A 64 -16.89 7.77 -21.78
C GLY A 64 -15.99 8.14 -22.96
N GLY A 65 -14.70 7.80 -22.92
CA GLY A 65 -13.81 7.80 -24.10
C GLY A 65 -12.90 9.01 -24.26
N ASP A 66 -12.91 9.97 -23.34
CA ASP A 66 -12.13 11.21 -23.51
C ASP A 66 -10.69 11.15 -22.95
N SER A 67 -10.36 10.25 -22.00
CA SER A 67 -9.01 10.26 -21.42
C SER A 67 -8.06 9.14 -21.88
N ASN A 68 -8.53 8.11 -22.62
CA ASN A 68 -7.74 6.90 -22.95
C ASN A 68 -7.07 6.22 -21.72
N LYS A 69 -7.40 6.64 -20.49
CA LYS A 69 -6.81 6.11 -19.27
C LYS A 69 -7.82 5.22 -18.59
N ILE A 70 -7.49 3.94 -18.52
CA ILE A 70 -8.26 2.98 -17.72
C ILE A 70 -8.17 3.45 -16.25
N THR A 71 -9.34 3.74 -15.69
CA THR A 71 -9.52 4.07 -14.28
C THR A 71 -10.35 2.97 -13.66
N PHE A 72 -9.87 2.40 -12.56
CA PHE A 72 -10.61 1.39 -11.81
C PHE A 72 -10.37 1.57 -10.32
N SER A 73 -11.28 1.03 -9.52
CA SER A 73 -11.10 0.94 -8.08
C SER A 73 -10.95 -0.50 -7.64
N GLU A 74 -10.16 -0.70 -6.59
CA GLU A 74 -10.10 -1.97 -5.87
C GLU A 74 -10.45 -1.74 -4.41
N SER A 75 -11.42 -2.50 -3.92
CA SER A 75 -11.83 -2.42 -2.52
C SER A 75 -11.33 -3.61 -1.73
N TYR A 76 -10.99 -3.36 -0.47
CA TYR A 76 -10.43 -4.32 0.47
C TYR A 76 -11.11 -4.20 1.83
N TYR A 77 -11.49 -5.33 2.42
CA TYR A 77 -11.95 -5.38 3.81
C TYR A 77 -10.78 -5.15 4.76
N GLU A 78 -11.02 -4.34 5.79
CA GLU A 78 -10.12 -4.20 6.93
C GLU A 78 -10.25 -5.42 7.84
N ILE A 79 -9.14 -6.14 8.04
CA ILE A 79 -9.06 -7.30 8.93
C ILE A 79 -8.30 -6.92 10.20
N ILE A 80 -8.98 -7.03 11.35
CA ILE A 80 -8.40 -6.80 12.68
C ILE A 80 -8.58 -8.05 13.50
N ASN A 81 -7.50 -8.55 14.10
CA ASN A 81 -7.49 -9.80 14.89
C ASN A 81 -8.08 -10.99 14.11
N GLY A 82 -7.76 -11.09 12.81
CA GLY A 82 -8.22 -12.17 11.93
C GLY A 82 -9.71 -12.09 11.53
N LYS A 83 -10.41 -11.01 11.89
CA LYS A 83 -11.84 -10.84 11.58
C LYS A 83 -12.06 -9.67 10.63
N LYS A 84 -12.93 -9.88 9.64
CA LYS A 84 -13.49 -8.81 8.80
C LYS A 84 -14.21 -7.79 9.68
N THR A 85 -13.84 -6.53 9.52
CA THR A 85 -14.52 -5.41 10.16
C THR A 85 -15.49 -4.76 9.17
N SER A 86 -16.18 -3.72 9.62
CA SER A 86 -17.00 -2.84 8.78
C SER A 86 -16.18 -1.76 8.03
N GLY A 87 -14.86 -1.75 8.20
CA GLY A 87 -13.93 -0.89 7.48
C GLY A 87 -13.63 -1.42 6.09
N ILE A 88 -13.67 -0.55 5.09
CA ILE A 88 -13.30 -0.83 3.71
C ILE A 88 -12.32 0.23 3.25
N TYR A 89 -11.19 -0.20 2.68
CA TYR A 89 -10.26 0.64 1.96
C TYR A 89 -10.50 0.47 0.46
N THR A 90 -10.62 1.58 -0.27
CA THR A 90 -10.85 1.60 -1.72
C THR A 90 -9.71 2.37 -2.38
N LEU A 91 -8.91 1.67 -3.16
CA LEU A 91 -7.78 2.22 -3.90
C LEU A 91 -8.28 2.70 -5.27
N MET A 92 -8.07 3.97 -5.57
CA MET A 92 -8.34 4.55 -6.89
C MET A 92 -7.09 4.42 -7.75
N ILE A 93 -7.22 3.71 -8.88
CA ILE A 93 -6.10 3.36 -9.75
C ILE A 93 -6.33 3.94 -11.13
N GLN A 94 -5.39 4.78 -11.59
CA GLN A 94 -5.36 5.33 -12.94
C GLN A 94 -4.00 5.07 -13.58
N SER A 95 -4.01 4.57 -14.82
CA SER A 95 -2.76 4.30 -15.58
C SER A 95 -1.72 3.45 -14.81
N GLY A 96 -2.19 2.48 -14.00
CA GLY A 96 -1.34 1.58 -13.21
C GLY A 96 -0.78 2.18 -11.91
N LYS A 97 -1.17 3.40 -11.54
CA LYS A 97 -0.77 4.09 -10.31
C LYS A 97 -1.95 4.19 -9.35
N ILE A 98 -1.71 3.96 -8.06
CA ILE A 98 -2.68 4.27 -7.01
C ILE A 98 -2.56 5.76 -6.72
N ASP A 99 -3.59 6.54 -6.99
CA ASP A 99 -3.57 8.00 -6.84
C ASP A 99 -4.19 8.44 -5.51
N GLU A 100 -5.22 7.73 -5.08
CA GLU A 100 -5.96 8.01 -3.87
C GLU A 100 -6.37 6.71 -3.19
N VAL A 101 -6.48 6.75 -1.86
CA VAL A 101 -7.14 5.70 -1.09
C VAL A 101 -8.25 6.33 -0.26
N ASN A 102 -9.42 5.71 -0.31
CA ASN A 102 -10.56 6.08 0.50
C ASN A 102 -10.77 5.03 1.58
N TYR A 103 -11.11 5.45 2.79
CA TYR A 103 -11.57 4.55 3.84
C TYR A 103 -12.97 4.92 4.29
N TYR A 104 -13.81 3.90 4.42
CA TYR A 104 -15.12 4.03 5.03
C TYR A 104 -15.37 2.92 6.03
N ASN A 105 -15.80 3.29 7.23
CA ASN A 105 -16.26 2.34 8.24
C ASN A 105 -17.78 2.49 8.43
N SER A 106 -18.54 1.47 8.06
CA SER A 106 -20.00 1.57 8.06
C SER A 106 -20.62 1.58 9.46
N SER A 107 -19.93 1.07 10.48
CA SER A 107 -20.38 1.06 11.88
C SER A 107 -20.20 2.43 12.54
N THR A 108 -19.04 3.05 12.36
CA THR A 108 -18.70 4.35 12.97
C THR A 108 -19.03 5.54 12.09
N LYS A 109 -19.42 5.29 10.83
CA LYS A 109 -19.60 6.30 9.77
C LYS A 109 -18.34 7.12 9.45
N LYS A 110 -17.19 6.70 9.95
CA LYS A 110 -15.91 7.36 9.71
C LYS A 110 -15.53 7.28 8.23
N LYS A 111 -15.12 8.41 7.67
CA LYS A 111 -14.58 8.55 6.32
C LYS A 111 -13.19 9.17 6.39
N MET A 112 -12.27 8.69 5.57
CA MET A 112 -10.94 9.29 5.40
C MET A 112 -10.53 9.21 3.94
N ILE A 113 -9.83 10.23 3.47
CA ILE A 113 -9.23 10.30 2.15
C ILE A 113 -7.73 10.39 2.34
N PHE A 114 -7.00 9.62 1.55
CA PHE A 114 -5.56 9.49 1.61
C PHE A 114 -4.97 9.83 0.25
N ASN A 115 -4.26 10.94 0.17
CA ASN A 115 -3.65 11.41 -1.07
C ASN A 115 -2.26 10.83 -1.24
N ARG A 116 -1.92 10.34 -2.42
CA ARG A 116 -0.61 9.73 -2.65
C ARG A 116 0.51 10.74 -2.44
N ILE A 117 1.56 10.31 -1.76
CA ILE A 117 2.81 11.04 -1.64
C ILE A 117 3.73 10.53 -2.77
N PHE A 118 4.07 11.40 -3.70
CA PHE A 118 5.14 11.17 -4.66
C PHE A 118 6.47 11.71 -4.08
N GLY A 119 7.60 11.06 -4.38
CA GLY A 119 8.92 11.36 -3.81
C GLY A 119 9.33 12.85 -3.70
N SER A 120 10.31 13.10 -2.81
CA SER A 120 10.90 14.40 -2.39
C SER A 120 9.98 15.46 -1.78
N ASN A 121 8.65 15.36 -1.91
CA ASN A 121 7.70 16.34 -1.36
C ASN A 121 7.29 16.11 0.10
N TYR A 122 8.10 15.42 0.90
CA TYR A 122 7.80 15.18 2.31
C TYR A 122 8.94 15.65 3.21
N GLN A 123 8.65 16.56 4.15
CA GLN A 123 9.59 17.12 5.12
C GLN A 123 9.96 16.16 6.27
N VAL A 124 9.74 14.85 6.12
CA VAL A 124 10.10 13.85 7.15
C VAL A 124 11.25 13.01 6.62
N SER A 125 12.45 13.35 7.06
CA SER A 125 13.72 12.70 6.66
C SER A 125 13.78 11.21 6.96
N ASP A 126 12.99 10.70 7.90
CA ASP A 126 13.02 9.30 8.37
C ASP A 126 12.23 8.31 7.49
N ILE A 127 11.56 8.79 6.44
CA ILE A 127 10.69 7.97 5.59
C ILE A 127 11.32 7.72 4.19
N SER A 128 12.42 8.42 3.87
CA SER A 128 13.18 8.18 2.65
C SER A 128 13.66 6.72 2.58
N GLY A 129 13.24 5.98 1.55
CA GLY A 129 13.53 4.56 1.37
C GLY A 129 12.45 3.59 1.86
N ARG A 130 11.29 4.09 2.34
CA ARG A 130 10.12 3.25 2.68
C ARG A 130 8.90 3.47 1.78
N CYS A 131 8.95 4.48 0.92
CA CYS A 131 7.83 5.03 0.14
C CYS A 131 8.20 5.24 -1.33
N TYR A 132 7.35 4.75 -2.25
CA TYR A 132 7.48 4.87 -3.71
C TYR A 132 6.38 5.71 -4.39
#